data_AF-A0A378NTU8-F1
#
_entry.id   AF-A0A378NTU8-F1
#
_cell.length_a   1.000
_cell.length_b   1.000
_cell.length_c   1.000
_cell.angle_alpha   90.00
_cell.angle_beta   90.00
_cell.angle_gamma   90.00
#
_symmetry.space_group_name_H-M   'P 1'
#
loop_
_entity.id
_entity.type
_entity.pdbx_description
1 polymer ?
#
loop_
_entity_poly.entity_id
_entity_poly.type
_entity_poly.pdbx_seq_one_letter_code
_entity_poly.pdbx_strand_id
1 'polypeptide(L)'
;MKIDTTNTLTESQINDWKKQYKKIYKSIVGEEVIIWRKLKRSEYIDIMTNSSFKDDDSNKSPYLRQDAIVKMCCLYPSNMDEIIEENGALSTYISDEIMLKSGFEITATTEM
;
A
#
# COMPACT_ATOMS: atom_id res chain seq x y z
N MET A 1 -17.16 6.98 -19.59
CA MET A 1 -16.85 7.00 -18.15
C MET A 1 -15.87 8.15 -17.94
N LYS A 2 -16.18 9.08 -17.02
CA LYS A 2 -15.46 10.35 -16.91
C LYS A 2 -14.09 10.08 -16.28
N ILE A 3 -13.04 10.29 -17.05
CA ILE A 3 -11.67 10.37 -16.54
C ILE A 3 -11.68 11.56 -15.59
N ASP A 4 -11.44 11.32 -14.30
CA ASP A 4 -11.40 12.38 -13.30
C ASP A 4 -10.12 13.21 -13.48
N THR A 5 -10.19 14.21 -14.36
CA THR A 5 -9.07 15.11 -14.71
C THR A 5 -8.75 16.16 -13.65
N THR A 6 -9.25 16.03 -12.42
CA THR A 6 -9.15 17.07 -11.38
C THR A 6 -8.24 16.76 -10.19
N ASN A 7 -7.41 15.72 -10.26
CA ASN A 7 -6.31 15.53 -9.31
C ASN A 7 -5.01 15.18 -10.04
N THR A 8 -4.62 16.05 -10.98
CA THR A 8 -3.39 15.90 -11.75
C THR A 8 -2.20 15.93 -10.79
N LEU A 9 -1.58 14.77 -10.60
CA LEU A 9 -0.41 14.59 -9.77
C LEU A 9 0.66 15.62 -10.15
N THR A 10 0.97 16.54 -9.24
CA THR A 10 1.93 17.61 -9.53
C THR A 10 3.36 17.17 -9.25
N GLU A 11 4.32 17.72 -9.99
CA GLU A 11 5.75 17.50 -9.71
C GLU A 11 6.12 17.96 -8.29
N SER A 12 5.49 19.02 -7.79
CA SER A 12 5.70 19.50 -6.42
C SER A 12 5.30 18.44 -5.38
N GLN A 13 4.11 17.84 -5.51
CA GLN A 13 3.64 16.78 -4.62
C GLN A 13 4.59 15.57 -4.64
N ILE A 14 5.00 15.13 -5.83
CA ILE A 14 5.97 14.03 -5.98
C ILE A 14 7.28 14.37 -5.27
N ASN A 15 7.77 15.61 -5.44
CA ASN A 15 9.02 16.05 -4.83
C ASN A 15 8.92 16.11 -3.30
N ASP A 16 7.78 16.55 -2.77
CA ASP A 16 7.57 16.62 -1.32
C ASP A 16 7.48 15.22 -0.69
N TRP A 17 6.79 14.28 -1.34
CA TRP A 17 6.82 12.88 -0.90
C TRP A 17 8.21 12.26 -0.98
N LYS A 18 8.98 12.55 -2.03
CA LYS A 18 10.38 12.10 -2.12
C LYS A 18 11.25 12.70 -1.00
N LYS A 19 11.05 13.97 -0.63
CA LYS A 19 11.77 14.57 0.52
C LYS A 19 11.43 13.86 1.83
N GLN A 20 10.14 13.58 2.05
CA GLN A 20 9.62 12.97 3.26
C GLN A 20 9.99 11.48 3.39
N TYR A 21 9.77 10.69 2.33
CA TYR A 21 9.88 9.24 2.36
C TYR A 21 11.16 8.70 1.70
N LYS A 22 11.98 9.57 1.08
CA LYS A 22 13.20 9.27 0.31
C LYS A 22 12.95 8.51 -0.98
N LYS A 23 12.19 7.41 -0.92
CA LYS A 23 11.77 6.61 -2.06
C LYS A 23 10.26 6.45 -2.05
N ILE A 24 9.67 6.64 -3.21
CA ILE A 24 8.28 6.29 -3.51
C ILE A 24 8.29 5.37 -4.72
N TYR A 25 7.23 4.61 -4.87
CA TYR A 25 7.05 3.60 -5.89
C TYR A 25 5.74 3.87 -6.62
N LYS A 26 5.67 3.42 -7.86
CA LYS A 26 4.47 3.47 -8.70
C LYS A 26 4.18 2.06 -9.18
N SER A 27 2.95 1.63 -8.98
CA SER A 27 2.42 0.36 -9.48
C SER A 27 1.18 0.64 -10.33
N ILE A 28 0.89 -0.26 -11.27
CA ILE A 28 -0.32 -0.21 -12.09
C ILE A 28 -1.04 -1.54 -11.87
N VAL A 29 -2.28 -1.49 -11.38
CA VAL A 29 -3.11 -2.67 -11.15
C VAL A 29 -4.41 -2.47 -11.92
N GLY A 30 -4.63 -3.28 -12.95
CA GLY A 30 -5.70 -3.01 -13.92
C GLY A 30 -5.46 -1.66 -14.61
N GLU A 31 -6.42 -0.74 -14.47
CA GLU A 31 -6.32 0.63 -14.97
C GLU A 31 -5.88 1.64 -13.90
N GLU A 32 -5.74 1.20 -12.65
CA GLU A 32 -5.44 2.07 -11.51
C GLU A 32 -3.94 2.35 -11.38
N VAL A 33 -3.60 3.63 -11.22
CA VAL A 33 -2.24 4.08 -10.93
C VAL A 33 -2.08 4.31 -9.44
N ILE A 34 -1.28 3.49 -8.78
CA ILE A 34 -1.05 3.57 -7.34
C ILE A 34 0.36 4.08 -7.06
N ILE A 35 0.48 5.14 -6.27
CA ILE A 35 1.77 5.64 -5.76
C ILE A 35 1.81 5.41 -4.28
N TRP A 36 2.91 4.83 -3.81
CA TRP A 36 3.04 4.40 -2.43
C TRP A 36 4.47 4.56 -1.92
N ARG A 37 4.62 4.51 -0.60
CA ARG A 37 5.91 4.54 0.10
C ARG A 37 6.11 3.27 0.91
N LYS A 38 7.36 2.98 1.29
CA LYS A 38 7.67 1.81 2.13
C LYS A 38 6.94 1.87 3.47
N LEU A 39 6.37 0.74 3.90
CA LEU A 39 5.91 0.51 5.27
C LEU A 39 7.10 0.53 6.25
N LYS A 40 6.99 1.30 7.34
CA LYS A 40 8.00 1.35 8.41
C LYS A 40 7.76 0.22 9.42
N ARG A 41 8.80 -0.13 10.18
CA ARG A 41 8.71 -1.18 11.19
C ARG A 41 7.69 -0.86 12.31
N SER A 42 7.63 0.38 12.77
CA SER A 42 6.65 0.81 13.78
C SER A 42 5.22 0.66 13.27
N GLU A 43 4.94 1.15 12.07
CA GLU A 43 3.61 1.06 11.44
C GLU A 43 3.18 -0.38 11.20
N TYR A 44 4.12 -1.25 10.80
CA TYR A 44 3.87 -2.70 10.70
C TYR A 44 3.47 -3.30 12.06
N ILE A 45 4.20 -2.97 13.12
CA ILE A 45 3.88 -3.45 14.48
C ILE A 45 2.50 -2.94 14.88
N ASP A 46 2.19 -1.68 14.63
CA ASP A 46 0.89 -1.08 14.93
C ASP A 46 -0.24 -1.84 14.20
N ILE A 47 -0.10 -2.09 12.89
CA ILE A 47 -1.09 -2.86 12.12
C ILE A 47 -1.23 -4.29 12.65
N MET A 48 -0.13 -4.98 12.92
CA MET A 48 -0.17 -6.39 13.33
C MET A 48 -0.72 -6.60 14.75
N THR A 49 -0.55 -5.61 15.62
CA THR A 49 -0.99 -5.69 17.02
C THR A 49 -2.36 -5.05 17.25
N ASN A 50 -2.88 -4.28 16.29
CA ASN A 50 -4.18 -3.65 16.38
C ASN A 50 -5.30 -4.69 16.58
N SER A 51 -6.01 -4.55 17.69
CA SER A 51 -7.12 -5.43 18.07
C SER A 51 -8.32 -5.32 17.15
N SER A 52 -8.50 -4.20 16.44
CA SER A 52 -9.58 -4.02 15.47
C SER A 52 -9.48 -4.96 14.25
N PHE A 53 -8.30 -5.56 14.00
CA PHE A 53 -8.12 -6.58 12.96
C PHE A 53 -8.14 -8.01 13.53
N LYS A 54 -8.31 -8.17 14.84
CA LYS A 54 -8.57 -9.46 15.47
C LYS A 54 -10.09 -9.64 15.48
N ASP A 55 -10.63 -9.93 14.31
CA ASP A 55 -12.03 -10.32 14.17
C ASP A 55 -12.23 -11.71 14.79
N ASP A 56 -13.45 -12.00 15.27
CA ASP A 56 -13.82 -13.34 15.77
C ASP A 56 -13.74 -14.37 14.63
N ASP A 57 -13.87 -13.92 13.38
CA ASP A 57 -13.57 -14.69 12.17
C ASP A 57 -12.09 -14.52 11.77
N SER A 58 -11.26 -15.40 12.32
CA SER A 58 -9.81 -15.44 12.05
C SER A 58 -9.42 -15.47 10.56
N ASN A 59 -10.33 -15.87 9.67
CA ASN A 59 -10.07 -15.95 8.23
C ASN A 59 -10.06 -14.57 7.54
N LYS A 60 -10.71 -13.55 8.12
CA LYS A 60 -10.75 -12.19 7.55
C LYS A 60 -9.56 -11.33 7.96
N SER A 61 -8.97 -11.63 9.11
CA SER A 61 -7.87 -10.87 9.72
C SER A 61 -6.70 -10.59 8.75
N PRO A 62 -6.23 -11.56 7.92
CA PRO A 62 -5.17 -11.30 6.95
C PRO A 62 -5.56 -10.24 5.91
N TYR A 63 -6.76 -10.32 5.34
CA TYR A 63 -7.23 -9.39 4.31
C TYR A 63 -7.42 -7.97 4.86
N LEU A 64 -7.99 -7.84 6.07
CA LEU A 64 -8.12 -6.54 6.74
C LEU A 64 -6.77 -5.87 6.99
N ARG A 65 -5.72 -6.65 7.27
CA ARG A 65 -4.35 -6.13 7.42
C ARG A 65 -3.75 -5.71 6.09
N GLN A 66 -4.02 -6.43 5.00
CA GLN A 66 -3.60 -6.02 3.66
C GLN A 66 -4.20 -4.65 3.32
N ASP A 67 -5.50 -4.47 3.52
CA ASP A 67 -6.17 -3.17 3.34
C ASP A 67 -5.54 -2.07 4.20
N ALA A 68 -5.26 -2.36 5.47
CA ALA A 68 -4.64 -1.40 6.38
C ALA A 68 -3.23 -0.99 5.90
N ILE A 69 -2.42 -1.92 5.40
CA ILE A 69 -1.10 -1.64 4.83
C ILE A 69 -1.23 -0.72 3.61
N VAL A 70 -2.15 -1.05 2.70
CA VAL A 70 -2.38 -0.25 1.48
C VAL A 70 -2.83 1.16 1.84
N LYS A 71 -3.84 1.32 2.69
CA LYS A 71 -4.36 2.64 3.12
C LYS A 71 -3.31 3.47 3.87
N MET A 72 -2.45 2.82 4.66
CA MET A 72 -1.35 3.47 5.39
C MET A 72 -0.23 3.98 4.47
N CYS A 73 0.04 3.27 3.36
CA CYS A 73 1.23 3.48 2.55
C CYS A 73 0.96 4.17 1.20
N CYS A 74 -0.29 4.14 0.71
CA CYS A 74 -0.67 4.81 -0.52
C CYS A 74 -0.71 6.33 -0.33
N LEU A 75 -0.12 7.01 -1.31
CA LEU A 75 -0.02 8.47 -1.41
C LEU A 75 -0.95 8.98 -2.52
N TYR A 76 -1.23 8.14 -3.52
CA TYR A 76 -2.16 8.41 -4.60
C TYR A 76 -2.75 7.09 -5.12
N PRO A 77 -4.05 7.09 -5.48
CA PRO A 77 -5.01 8.17 -5.27
C PRO A 77 -5.47 8.27 -3.81
N SER A 78 -6.24 9.30 -3.47
CA SER A 78 -6.67 9.55 -2.08
C SER A 78 -7.90 8.73 -1.65
N ASN A 79 -8.68 8.22 -2.60
CA ASN A 79 -9.92 7.45 -2.36
C ASN A 79 -9.68 5.94 -2.34
N MET A 80 -8.67 5.48 -1.57
CA MET A 80 -8.29 4.07 -1.57
C MET A 80 -9.39 3.12 -1.08
N ASP A 81 -10.31 3.57 -0.22
CA ASP A 81 -11.44 2.73 0.23
C ASP A 81 -12.33 2.28 -0.94
N GLU A 82 -12.69 3.21 -1.84
CA GLU A 82 -13.51 2.93 -3.03
C GLU A 82 -12.75 2.01 -4.00
N ILE A 83 -11.48 2.31 -4.25
CA ILE A 83 -10.65 1.56 -5.19
C ILE A 83 -10.43 0.11 -4.72
N ILE A 84 -10.26 -0.10 -3.43
CA ILE A 84 -10.14 -1.46 -2.87
C ILE A 84 -11.44 -2.24 -3.05
N GLU A 85 -12.59 -1.62 -2.79
CA GLU A 85 -13.90 -2.27 -2.95
C GLU A 85 -14.18 -2.63 -4.42
N GLU A 86 -13.79 -1.75 -5.36
CA GLU A 86 -13.99 -1.98 -6.80
C GLU A 86 -12.97 -2.97 -7.39
N ASN A 87 -11.84 -3.22 -6.73
CA ASN A 87 -10.75 -4.08 -7.21
C ASN A 87 -10.40 -5.19 -6.21
N GLY A 88 -11.08 -6.35 -6.33
CA GLY A 88 -11.02 -7.43 -5.34
C GLY A 88 -9.64 -8.04 -5.03
N ALA A 89 -8.60 -7.81 -5.83
CA ALA A 89 -7.24 -8.30 -5.56
C ALA A 89 -6.20 -7.18 -5.36
N LEU A 90 -6.60 -5.91 -5.42
CA LEU A 90 -5.67 -4.78 -5.41
C LEU A 90 -4.90 -4.71 -4.09
N SER A 91 -5.58 -4.86 -2.95
CA SER A 91 -4.93 -4.83 -1.65
C SER A 91 -3.88 -5.92 -1.51
N THR A 92 -4.16 -7.14 -1.99
CA THR A 92 -3.21 -8.24 -1.95
C THR A 92 -1.93 -7.87 -2.71
N TYR A 93 -2.03 -7.52 -3.99
CA TYR A 93 -0.84 -7.22 -4.80
C TYR A 93 -0.06 -6.00 -4.32
N ILE A 94 -0.75 -4.91 -3.98
CA ILE A 94 -0.07 -3.69 -3.53
C ILE A 94 0.57 -3.90 -2.15
N SER A 95 -0.11 -4.60 -1.24
CA SER A 95 0.48 -4.91 0.07
C SER A 95 1.71 -5.81 -0.04
N ASP A 96 1.69 -6.82 -0.92
CA ASP A 96 2.85 -7.68 -1.19
C ASP A 96 4.03 -6.88 -1.75
N GLU A 97 3.79 -6.00 -2.73
CA GLU A 97 4.83 -5.12 -3.26
C GLU A 97 5.41 -4.19 -2.18
N ILE A 98 4.54 -3.64 -1.32
CA ILE A 98 4.95 -2.81 -0.18
C ILE A 98 5.85 -3.62 0.75
N MET A 99 5.44 -4.83 1.14
CA MET A 99 6.19 -5.70 2.05
C MET A 99 7.55 -6.07 1.46
N LEU A 100 7.58 -6.51 0.20
CA LEU A 100 8.81 -6.82 -0.53
C LEU A 100 9.78 -5.63 -0.57
N LYS A 101 9.33 -4.45 -1.03
CA LYS A 101 10.22 -3.28 -1.12
C LYS A 101 10.56 -2.70 0.25
N SER A 102 9.76 -2.95 1.28
CA SER A 102 10.07 -2.62 2.68
C SER A 102 11.09 -3.55 3.32
N GLY A 103 11.48 -4.65 2.66
CA GLY A 103 12.49 -5.58 3.17
C GLY A 103 11.93 -6.62 4.14
N PHE A 104 10.64 -6.94 4.05
CA PHE A 104 10.04 -8.06 4.76
C PHE A 104 10.27 -9.40 4.06
N GLU A 105 10.77 -9.37 2.83
CA GLU A 105 11.09 -10.56 2.05
C GLU A 105 12.57 -10.58 1.66
N ILE A 106 13.14 -11.80 1.64
CA ILE A 106 14.50 -12.05 1.21
C ILE A 106 14.47 -12.26 -0.32
N THR A 107 15.23 -11.46 -1.06
CA THR A 107 15.26 -11.52 -2.53
C THR A 107 16.34 -12.44 -3.09
N ALA A 108 17.37 -12.72 -2.30
CA ALA A 108 18.43 -13.65 -2.64
C ALA A 108 19.06 -14.21 -1.35
N THR A 109 19.43 -15.49 -1.38
CA THR A 109 20.23 -16.14 -0.34
C THR A 109 21.22 -17.05 -1.04
N THR A 110 22.49 -16.96 -0.66
CA THR A 110 23.55 -17.80 -1.21
C THR A 110 24.18 -18.56 -0.05
N GLU A 111 24.29 -19.88 -0.18
CA GLU A 111 25.11 -20.69 0.73
C GLU A 111 26.59 -20.32 0.52
N MET A 112 27.31 -20.06 1.61
CA MET A 112 28.73 -19.68 1.60
C MET A 112 29.62 -20.84 1.98
#